data_AF-D5QCP8-F1
#
_entry.id   AF-D5QCP8-F1
#
_cell.length_a   1.000
_cell.length_b   1.000
_cell.length_c   1.000
_cell.angle_alpha   90.00
_cell.angle_beta   90.00
_cell.angle_gamma   90.00
#
_symmetry.space_group_name_H-M   'P 1'
#
loop_
_entity.id
_entity.type
_entity.pdbx_description
1 polymer ?
#
loop_
_entity_poly.entity_id
_entity_poly.type
_entity_poly.pdbx_seq_one_letter_code
_entity_poly.pdbx_strand_id
1 'polypeptide(L)'
;MDNRLFVEAVLYRYRAGIPWRDLPARFGDWKNVHRRLRRWCESGVIERIFRYLAADHDNEYMMIDSTIVRAHQHSARALKKGARIRPLDDPGAD
;
A
#
# COMPACT_ATOMS: atom_id res chain seq x y z
N MET A 1 -2.30 -22.99 -13.82
CA MET A 1 -3.10 -21.75 -13.69
C MET A 1 -2.47 -20.71 -14.60
N ASP A 2 -3.25 -20.14 -15.51
CA ASP A 2 -2.83 -19.05 -16.38
C ASP A 2 -2.39 -17.80 -15.57
N ASN A 3 -1.44 -17.03 -16.09
CA ASN A 3 -0.87 -15.85 -15.41
C ASN A 3 -1.89 -14.73 -15.28
N ARG A 4 -2.67 -14.47 -16.34
CA ARG A 4 -3.69 -13.44 -16.33
C ARG A 4 -4.77 -13.79 -15.31
N LEU A 5 -5.28 -15.01 -15.36
CA LEU A 5 -6.28 -15.48 -14.38
C LEU A 5 -5.76 -15.38 -12.93
N PHE A 6 -4.47 -15.62 -12.70
CA PHE A 6 -3.85 -15.49 -11.38
C PHE A 6 -3.85 -14.05 -10.90
N VAL A 7 -3.41 -13.11 -11.74
CA VAL A 7 -3.40 -11.69 -11.39
C VAL A 7 -4.82 -11.18 -11.17
N GLU A 8 -5.77 -11.55 -12.03
CA GLU A 8 -7.18 -11.21 -11.87
C GLU A 8 -7.76 -11.71 -10.54
N ALA A 9 -7.44 -12.94 -10.13
CA ALA A 9 -7.88 -13.52 -8.86
C ALA A 9 -7.36 -12.72 -7.65
N VAL A 10 -6.09 -12.31 -7.70
CA VAL A 10 -5.44 -11.51 -6.65
C VAL A 10 -6.10 -10.12 -6.57
N LEU A 11 -6.26 -9.46 -7.71
CA LEU A 11 -6.90 -8.14 -7.78
C LEU A 11 -8.35 -8.18 -7.31
N TYR A 12 -9.12 -9.18 -7.74
CA TYR A 12 -10.51 -9.37 -7.30
C TYR A 12 -10.59 -9.50 -5.78
N ARG A 13 -9.75 -10.34 -5.18
CA ARG A 13 -9.73 -10.54 -3.73
C ARG A 13 -9.48 -9.23 -3.00
N TYR A 14 -8.48 -8.45 -3.41
CA TYR A 14 -8.13 -7.19 -2.73
C TYR A 14 -9.19 -6.12 -2.95
N ARG A 15 -9.74 -6.00 -4.15
CA ARG A 15 -10.83 -5.07 -4.46
C ARG A 15 -12.12 -5.39 -3.71
N ALA A 16 -12.48 -6.66 -3.60
CA ALA A 16 -13.71 -7.10 -2.94
C ALA A 16 -13.56 -7.23 -1.41
N GLY A 17 -12.32 -7.23 -0.88
CA GLY A 17 -12.06 -7.34 0.57
C GLY A 17 -12.44 -8.70 1.17
N ILE A 18 -12.58 -9.75 0.34
CA ILE A 18 -13.09 -11.05 0.80
C ILE A 18 -12.01 -11.94 1.44
N PRO A 19 -12.41 -12.87 2.33
CA PRO A 19 -11.54 -13.96 2.76
C PRO A 19 -11.09 -14.83 1.58
N TRP A 20 -9.88 -15.41 1.66
CA TRP A 20 -9.38 -16.30 0.61
C TRP A 20 -10.30 -17.48 0.32
N ARG A 21 -10.95 -18.03 1.35
CA ARG A 21 -11.83 -19.19 1.23
C ARG A 21 -13.07 -18.91 0.37
N ASP A 22 -13.42 -17.64 0.20
CA ASP A 22 -14.61 -17.20 -0.53
C ASP A 22 -14.27 -16.74 -1.94
N LEU A 23 -13.02 -16.96 -2.38
CA LEU A 23 -12.59 -16.65 -3.75
C LEU A 23 -13.48 -17.42 -4.75
N PRO A 24 -14.13 -16.74 -5.72
CA PRO A 24 -14.99 -17.39 -6.69
C PRO A 24 -14.29 -18.51 -7.45
N ALA A 25 -14.96 -19.65 -7.61
CA ALA A 25 -14.40 -20.85 -8.24
C ALA A 25 -13.87 -20.63 -9.67
N ARG A 26 -14.38 -19.61 -10.40
CA ARG A 26 -13.87 -19.21 -11.72
C ARG A 26 -12.39 -18.83 -11.71
N PHE A 27 -11.85 -18.42 -10.57
CA PHE A 27 -10.44 -18.10 -10.37
C PHE A 27 -9.60 -19.31 -9.97
N GLY A 28 -10.21 -20.49 -9.81
CA GLY A 28 -9.55 -21.72 -9.38
C GLY A 28 -9.42 -21.85 -7.86
N ASP A 29 -8.65 -22.86 -7.43
CA ASP A 29 -8.45 -23.17 -6.01
C ASP A 29 -7.70 -22.04 -5.29
N TRP A 30 -8.36 -21.43 -4.30
CA TRP A 30 -7.82 -20.34 -3.49
C TRP A 30 -6.48 -20.68 -2.83
N LYS A 31 -6.23 -21.95 -2.48
CA LYS A 31 -4.95 -22.36 -1.88
C LYS A 31 -3.79 -22.18 -2.85
N ASN A 32 -4.03 -22.50 -4.12
CA ASN A 32 -3.04 -22.36 -5.19
C ASN A 32 -2.76 -20.89 -5.49
N VAL A 33 -3.80 -20.06 -5.57
CA VAL A 33 -3.68 -18.61 -5.76
C VAL A 33 -2.90 -17.99 -4.61
N HIS A 34 -3.31 -18.27 -3.37
CA HIS A 34 -2.65 -17.73 -2.18
C HIS A 34 -1.18 -18.17 -2.08
N ARG A 35 -0.89 -19.46 -2.25
CA ARG A 35 0.48 -19.99 -2.22
C ARG A 35 1.35 -19.35 -3.30
N ARG A 36 0.80 -19.12 -4.49
CA ARG A 36 1.53 -18.46 -5.59
C ARG A 36 1.80 -16.99 -5.27
N LEU A 37 0.81 -16.26 -4.78
CA LEU A 37 0.97 -14.87 -4.34
C LEU A 37 2.04 -14.78 -3.26
N ARG A 38 2.00 -15.64 -2.24
CA ARG A 38 3.02 -15.69 -1.18
C ARG A 38 4.43 -15.86 -1.76
N ARG A 39 4.63 -16.80 -2.69
CA ARG A 39 5.93 -16.97 -3.35
C ARG A 39 6.38 -15.74 -4.14
N TRP A 40 5.45 -15.03 -4.80
CA TRP A 40 5.77 -13.80 -5.53
C TRP A 40 6.13 -12.64 -4.60
N CYS A 41 5.50 -12.55 -3.43
CA CYS A 41 5.90 -11.61 -2.39
C CYS A 41 7.30 -11.94 -1.87
N GLU A 42 7.54 -13.20 -1.50
CA GLU A 42 8.84 -13.66 -0.98
C GLU A 42 9.98 -13.50 -1.99
N SER A 43 9.69 -13.67 -3.28
CA SER A 43 10.68 -13.49 -4.35
C SER A 43 10.80 -12.03 -4.84
N GLY A 44 10.13 -11.07 -4.20
CA GLY A 44 10.17 -9.64 -4.58
C GLY A 44 9.51 -9.30 -5.93
N VAL A 45 8.77 -10.23 -6.53
CA VAL A 45 8.08 -9.99 -7.81
C VAL A 45 7.00 -8.92 -7.65
N ILE A 46 6.22 -9.00 -6.58
CA ILE A 46 5.18 -8.00 -6.26
C ILE A 46 5.82 -6.62 -6.09
N GLU A 47 6.88 -6.52 -5.29
CA GLU A 47 7.60 -5.27 -5.07
C GLU A 47 8.12 -4.66 -6.39
N ARG A 48 8.71 -5.48 -7.26
CA ARG A 48 9.17 -5.02 -8.56
C ARG A 48 8.04 -4.50 -9.43
N ILE A 49 6.89 -5.19 -9.47
CA ILE A 49 5.70 -4.72 -10.19
C ILE A 49 5.27 -3.35 -9.67
N PHE A 50 5.16 -3.18 -8.35
CA PHE A 50 4.80 -1.89 -7.76
C PHE A 50 5.79 -0.78 -8.10
N ARG A 51 7.10 -1.05 -8.08
CA ARG A 51 8.12 -0.08 -8.49
C ARG A 51 7.96 0.35 -9.94
N TYR A 52 7.72 -0.59 -10.85
CA TYR A 52 7.50 -0.28 -12.27
C TYR A 52 6.24 0.55 -12.48
N LEU A 53 5.13 0.20 -11.82
CA LEU A 53 3.87 0.94 -11.93
C LEU A 53 3.95 2.33 -11.29
N ALA A 54 4.70 2.48 -10.19
CA ALA A 54 4.89 3.78 -9.52
C ALA A 54 5.84 4.72 -10.27
N ALA A 55 6.68 4.19 -11.16
CA ALA A 55 7.55 5.00 -12.02
C ALA A 55 6.80 5.61 -13.22
N ASP A 56 5.58 5.16 -13.50
CA ASP A 56 4.71 5.76 -14.50
C ASP A 56 4.07 7.04 -13.93
N HIS A 57 4.27 8.18 -14.61
CA HIS A 57 3.88 9.51 -14.13
C HIS A 57 2.37 9.74 -14.23
N ASP A 58 1.68 9.04 -15.13
CA ASP A 58 0.23 9.12 -15.32
C ASP A 58 -0.47 7.97 -14.58
N ASN A 59 -0.13 7.79 -13.29
CA ASN A 59 -0.71 6.77 -12.42
C ASN A 59 -2.15 7.15 -12.00
N GLU A 60 -3.02 7.43 -12.97
CA GLU A 60 -4.44 7.73 -12.78
C GLU A 60 -5.16 6.58 -12.04
N TYR A 61 -4.64 5.36 -12.14
CA TYR A 61 -5.09 4.19 -11.40
C TYR A 61 -4.86 4.26 -9.87
N MET A 62 -3.88 5.06 -9.40
CA MET A 62 -3.66 5.31 -7.96
C MET A 62 -4.80 6.14 -7.33
N MET A 63 -5.60 6.83 -8.15
CA MET A 63 -6.74 7.64 -7.71
C MET A 63 -8.02 6.82 -7.53
N ILE A 64 -8.05 5.54 -7.89
CA ILE A 64 -9.30 4.75 -7.94
C ILE A 64 -9.93 4.55 -6.56
N ASP A 65 -9.15 4.42 -5.48
CA ASP A 65 -9.66 4.22 -4.12
C ASP A 65 -9.18 5.29 -3.10
N SER A 66 -8.53 6.35 -3.57
CA SER A 66 -7.98 7.40 -2.70
C SER A 66 -9.03 8.47 -2.38
N THR A 67 -9.79 8.33 -1.30
CA THR A 67 -10.50 9.48 -0.72
C THR A 67 -9.50 10.41 -0.03
N ILE A 68 -9.07 11.47 -0.72
CA ILE A 68 -8.29 12.55 -0.10
C ILE A 68 -9.22 13.28 0.88
N VAL A 69 -9.11 12.96 2.17
CA VAL A 69 -9.72 13.77 3.22
C VAL A 69 -8.76 14.92 3.53
N ARG A 70 -9.09 16.11 3.01
CA ARG A 70 -8.36 17.33 3.33
C ARG A 70 -8.60 17.68 4.81
N ALA A 71 -7.59 17.50 5.66
CA ALA A 71 -7.66 17.94 7.03
C ALA A 71 -7.76 19.48 7.07
N HIS A 72 -8.67 20.01 7.89
CA HIS A 72 -8.76 21.45 8.08
C HIS A 72 -7.49 21.96 8.78
N GLN A 73 -7.05 23.18 8.50
CA GLN A 73 -5.82 23.75 9.08
C GLN A 73 -5.82 23.78 10.63
N HIS A 74 -7.00 23.70 11.26
CA HIS A 74 -7.14 23.56 12.71
C HIS A 74 -7.06 22.11 13.23
N SER A 75 -6.85 21.11 12.37
CA SER A 75 -6.66 19.70 12.74
C SER A 75 -5.22 19.38 13.19
N ALA A 76 -4.28 20.32 13.06
CA ALA A 76 -2.96 20.18 13.66
C ALA A 76 -3.13 20.09 15.19
N ARG A 77 -2.72 18.97 15.79
CA ARG A 77 -2.75 18.80 17.25
C ARG A 77 -2.04 19.98 17.90
N ALA A 78 -2.71 20.64 18.84
CA ALA A 78 -2.06 21.57 19.76
C ALA A 78 -0.94 20.83 20.51
N LEU A 79 0.26 21.42 20.54
CA LEU A 79 1.37 20.91 21.34
C LEU A 79 0.92 20.83 22.81
N LYS A 80 1.08 19.66 23.43
CA LYS A 80 0.83 19.48 24.87
C LYS A 80 1.69 20.50 25.64
N LYS A 81 1.04 21.35 26.43
CA LYS A 81 1.68 22.38 27.26
C LYS A 81 2.72 21.70 28.16
N GLY A 82 4.01 21.84 27.83
CA GLY A 82 5.11 21.24 28.60
C GLY A 82 6.37 20.86 27.81
N ALA A 83 6.33 20.77 26.48
CA ALA A 83 7.55 20.55 25.69
C ALA A 83 8.40 21.83 25.65
N ARG A 84 9.19 22.08 26.70
CA ARG A 84 10.29 23.05 26.67
C ARG A 84 11.33 22.54 25.69
N ILE A 85 11.41 23.18 24.52
CA ILE A 85 12.58 23.07 23.64
C ILE A 85 13.73 23.72 24.43
N ARG A 86 14.72 22.92 24.82
CA ARG A 86 16.00 23.44 25.33
C ARG A 86 16.71 24.09 24.15
N PRO A 87 17.12 25.37 24.22
CA PRO A 87 18.06 25.91 23.25
C PRO A 87 19.36 25.11 23.34
N LEU A 88 19.85 24.66 22.20
CA LEU A 88 21.20 24.14 22.03
C LEU A 88 22.12 25.37 21.97
N ASP A 89 23.08 25.46 22.89
CA ASP A 89 24.14 26.46 22.83
C ASP A 89 24.93 26.28 21.52
N ASP A 90 25.11 27.38 20.79
CA ASP A 90 25.86 27.48 19.52
C ASP A 90 27.35 27.76 19.85
N PRO A 91 28.34 27.05 19.28
CA PRO A 91 29.74 27.38 19.49
C PRO A 91 30.18 28.48 18.51
N GLY A 92 30.34 29.70 19.02
CA GLY A 92 30.97 30.80 18.29
C GLY A 92 32.48 30.83 18.52
N ALA A 93 33.23 30.62 17.43
CA ALA A 93 34.65 30.92 17.33
C ALA A 93 34.88 32.45 17.27
N ASP A 94 35.91 32.92 17.99
CA ASP A 94 36.93 33.93 17.62
C ASP A 94 37.62 34.46 18.89
#